data_AF-A0A812T9D2-F1
#
_entry.id   AF-A0A812T9D2-F1
#
_cell.length_a   1.000
_cell.length_b   1.000
_cell.length_c   1.000
_cell.angle_alpha   90.00
_cell.angle_beta   90.00
_cell.angle_gamma   90.00
#
_symmetry.space_group_name_H-M   'P 1'
#
loop_
_entity.id
_entity.type
_entity.pdbx_description
1 polymer ?
#
loop_
_entity_poly.entity_id
_entity_poly.type
_entity_poly.pdbx_seq_one_letter_code
_entity_poly.pdbx_strand_id
1 'polypeptide(L)'
;MVIIHAPHVGYDPDAGKFGVYRRRQIGDAHHSMSTCCGKIAGVLSPYMEAYNKALGRISVREAKDGVVLLNIGNSLLNPEEDDLGIALDFDRMLEPGGLDNPLLLQSTSVVYIASQEFAELYRKAVESAEPEAAPAASTSQVLADMDAQGIAWQTLREQQLSHLLSEDYFSFRKTDADLQGEANRLERVLVPHLPFIITAPHDPEFTAALIIMQSEFDRGVHSIVTSDAYRNRNLVLISGLNVDIAPPADDMEAFPQTMFLPWAAFVQLADGSQRVIEQDALVTMLHKQSTDNQDAVNLERGFEALFGQFEKRILFHNTRDNKLAEVRTV
;
A
#
# COMPACT_ATOMS: atom_id res chain seq x y z
N MET A 1 -25.54 13.80 16.19
CA MET A 1 -25.27 12.65 15.27
C MET A 1 -23.77 12.40 15.27
N VAL A 2 -23.35 11.15 15.30
CA VAL A 2 -21.92 10.78 15.23
C VAL A 2 -21.73 9.90 14.01
N ILE A 3 -20.74 10.24 13.19
CA ILE A 3 -20.28 9.45 12.05
C ILE A 3 -18.87 8.99 12.38
N ILE A 4 -18.64 7.68 12.36
CA ILE A 4 -17.31 7.10 12.51
C ILE A 4 -16.93 6.49 11.17
N HIS A 5 -15.80 6.95 10.63
CA HIS A 5 -15.23 6.44 9.40
C HIS A 5 -13.86 5.84 9.70
N ALA A 6 -13.64 4.60 9.27
CA ALA A 6 -12.37 3.94 9.50
C ALA A 6 -12.08 2.96 8.35
N PRO A 7 -11.07 3.20 7.50
CA PRO A 7 -10.46 2.08 6.79
C PRO A 7 -9.88 1.10 7.81
N HIS A 8 -9.62 -0.12 7.36
CA HIS A 8 -9.06 -1.15 8.22
C HIS A 8 -7.83 -1.79 7.59
N VAL A 9 -6.92 -2.23 8.44
CA VAL A 9 -5.70 -2.94 8.07
C VAL A 9 -5.48 -4.08 9.06
N GLY A 10 -4.97 -5.20 8.58
CA GLY A 10 -4.58 -6.31 9.45
C GLY A 10 -3.19 -6.10 10.00
N TYR A 11 -2.94 -6.62 11.20
CA TYR A 11 -1.63 -6.60 11.83
C TYR A 11 -1.28 -7.98 12.38
N ASP A 12 -0.11 -8.50 12.00
CA ASP A 12 0.48 -9.71 12.56
C ASP A 12 1.42 -9.32 13.73
N PRO A 13 1.05 -9.59 14.98
CA PRO A 13 1.91 -9.30 16.11
C PRO A 13 3.17 -10.18 16.14
N ASP A 14 3.14 -11.37 15.53
CA ASP A 14 4.26 -12.31 15.54
C ASP A 14 5.40 -11.81 14.62
N ALA A 15 5.01 -11.27 13.46
CA ALA A 15 5.94 -10.76 12.44
C ALA A 15 6.15 -9.24 12.48
N GLY A 16 5.34 -8.51 13.26
CA GLY A 16 5.33 -7.04 13.26
C GLY A 16 4.89 -6.45 11.91
N LYS A 17 4.02 -7.14 11.18
CA LYS A 17 3.69 -6.86 9.77
C LYS A 17 2.24 -6.41 9.60
N PHE A 18 2.01 -5.34 8.85
CA PHE A 18 0.68 -4.90 8.46
C PHE A 18 0.22 -5.50 7.11
N GLY A 19 -1.08 -5.35 6.83
CA GLY A 19 -1.72 -5.79 5.59
C GLY A 19 -2.20 -7.24 5.61
N VAL A 20 -1.82 -8.00 6.63
CA VAL A 20 -2.09 -9.44 6.76
C VAL A 20 -2.98 -9.75 7.96
N TYR A 21 -3.77 -10.81 7.85
CA TYR A 21 -4.63 -11.30 8.92
C TYR A 21 -4.83 -12.82 8.85
N ARG A 22 -4.86 -13.47 10.00
CA ARG A 22 -5.01 -14.92 10.16
C ARG A 22 -6.49 -15.27 10.33
N ARG A 23 -7.08 -15.97 9.35
CA ARG A 23 -8.52 -16.25 9.30
C ARG A 23 -8.83 -17.65 9.84
N ARG A 24 -9.54 -17.72 10.97
CA ARG A 24 -9.93 -18.96 11.66
C ARG A 24 -10.70 -19.98 10.80
N GLN A 25 -11.49 -19.50 9.83
CA GLN A 25 -12.40 -20.35 9.05
C GLN A 25 -11.75 -20.99 7.81
N ILE A 26 -10.47 -20.72 7.55
CA ILE A 26 -9.70 -21.36 6.48
C ILE A 26 -8.94 -22.51 7.17
N GLY A 27 -9.47 -23.73 7.10
CA GLY A 27 -9.00 -24.89 7.90
C GLY A 27 -7.55 -25.32 7.67
N ASP A 28 -7.12 -26.35 8.42
CA ASP A 28 -5.75 -26.87 8.66
C ASP A 28 -4.74 -26.93 7.49
N ALA A 29 -5.17 -26.81 6.23
CA ALA A 29 -4.25 -26.65 5.11
C ALA A 29 -3.56 -25.26 5.11
N HIS A 30 -4.15 -24.28 5.79
CA HIS A 30 -3.68 -22.90 5.76
C HIS A 30 -4.02 -22.15 7.06
N HIS A 31 -3.18 -22.29 8.07
CA HIS A 31 -2.83 -21.18 8.99
C HIS A 31 -2.24 -19.97 8.22
N SER A 32 -2.59 -19.79 6.95
CA SER A 32 -1.95 -18.85 6.05
C SER A 32 -2.49 -17.46 6.34
N MET A 33 -1.54 -16.56 6.52
CA MET A 33 -1.80 -15.14 6.52
C MET A 33 -2.44 -14.77 5.18
N SER A 34 -3.54 -14.03 5.22
CA SER A 34 -4.23 -13.52 4.03
C SER A 34 -4.30 -12.01 4.08
N THR A 35 -4.55 -11.36 2.95
CA THR A 35 -4.71 -9.91 2.93
C THR A 35 -5.95 -9.50 3.74
N CYS A 36 -5.80 -8.45 4.56
CA CYS A 36 -6.88 -8.02 5.44
C CYS A 36 -7.86 -7.08 4.72
N CYS A 37 -7.38 -5.97 4.17
CA CYS A 37 -8.20 -5.22 3.23
C CYS A 37 -7.98 -5.76 1.82
N GLY A 38 -8.71 -6.80 1.46
CA GLY A 38 -8.61 -7.42 0.13
C GLY A 38 -8.83 -6.43 -1.02
N LYS A 39 -9.56 -5.33 -0.78
CA LYS A 39 -9.76 -4.27 -1.76
C LYS A 39 -8.50 -3.40 -1.95
N ILE A 40 -7.85 -2.97 -0.85
CA ILE A 40 -6.59 -2.20 -0.93
C ILE A 40 -5.51 -3.07 -1.57
N ALA A 41 -5.34 -4.30 -1.07
CA ALA A 41 -4.37 -5.23 -1.63
C ALA A 41 -4.61 -5.50 -3.12
N GLY A 42 -5.87 -5.69 -3.53
CA GLY A 42 -6.24 -5.90 -4.93
C GLY A 42 -5.91 -4.69 -5.83
N VAL A 43 -6.00 -3.47 -5.31
CA VAL A 43 -5.59 -2.25 -6.05
C VAL A 43 -4.07 -2.13 -6.10
N LEU A 44 -3.35 -2.43 -5.02
CA LEU A 44 -1.89 -2.26 -4.96
C LEU A 44 -1.12 -3.34 -5.72
N SER A 45 -1.63 -4.58 -5.76
CA SER A 45 -0.89 -5.75 -6.27
C SER A 45 -0.33 -5.54 -7.69
N PRO A 46 -1.10 -5.05 -8.69
CA PRO A 46 -0.56 -4.84 -10.04
C PRO A 46 0.59 -3.83 -10.08
N TYR A 47 0.54 -2.80 -9.24
CA TYR A 47 1.57 -1.75 -9.18
C TYR A 47 2.84 -2.25 -8.50
N MET A 48 2.70 -3.01 -7.41
CA MET A 48 3.84 -3.66 -6.77
C MET A 48 4.50 -4.68 -7.70
N GLU A 49 3.71 -5.44 -8.45
CA GLU A 49 4.23 -6.38 -9.46
C GLU A 49 4.97 -5.64 -10.59
N ALA A 50 4.41 -4.53 -11.09
CA ALA A 50 5.05 -3.69 -12.08
C ALA A 50 6.38 -3.11 -11.58
N TYR A 51 6.40 -2.59 -10.35
CA TYR A 51 7.61 -2.08 -9.70
C TYR A 51 8.69 -3.16 -9.56
N ASN A 52 8.36 -4.33 -9.04
CA ASN A 52 9.31 -5.43 -8.88
C ASN A 52 9.85 -5.93 -10.23
N LYS A 53 8.99 -6.00 -11.26
CA LYS A 53 9.43 -6.31 -12.63
C LYS A 53 10.36 -5.25 -13.20
N ALA A 54 10.14 -3.97 -12.90
CA ALA A 54 11.03 -2.89 -13.33
C ALA A 54 12.40 -3.00 -12.64
N LEU A 55 12.43 -3.27 -11.33
CA LEU A 55 13.67 -3.54 -10.60
C LEU A 55 14.47 -4.69 -11.22
N GLY A 56 13.81 -5.79 -11.58
CA GLY A 56 14.46 -6.93 -12.24
C GLY A 56 15.01 -6.63 -13.65
N ARG A 57 14.64 -5.50 -14.25
CA ARG A 57 15.09 -5.06 -15.58
C ARG A 57 16.14 -3.94 -15.51
N ILE A 58 16.54 -3.53 -14.31
CA ILE A 58 17.60 -2.54 -14.10
C ILE A 58 18.72 -3.21 -13.32
N SER A 59 19.95 -3.04 -13.79
CA SER A 59 21.13 -3.42 -13.02
C SER A 59 22.14 -2.29 -12.99
N VAL A 60 22.72 -2.06 -11.81
CA VAL A 60 23.67 -0.98 -11.55
C VAL A 60 25.02 -1.58 -11.21
N ARG A 61 26.08 -1.06 -11.81
CA ARG A 61 27.44 -1.58 -11.64
C ARG A 61 28.46 -0.44 -11.70
N GLU A 62 29.53 -0.51 -10.90
CA GLU A 62 30.60 0.49 -10.93
C GLU A 62 31.81 -0.04 -11.74
N ALA A 63 32.34 0.78 -12.65
CA ALA A 63 33.53 0.49 -13.41
C ALA A 63 34.81 0.78 -12.60
N LYS A 64 35.98 0.30 -13.07
CA LYS A 64 37.25 0.44 -12.30
C LYS A 64 37.74 1.88 -12.13
N ASP A 65 37.26 2.80 -12.96
CA ASP A 65 37.52 4.23 -12.88
C ASP A 65 36.52 4.96 -11.95
N GLY A 66 35.61 4.22 -11.29
CA GLY A 66 34.60 4.77 -10.39
C GLY A 66 33.33 5.27 -11.08
N VAL A 67 33.21 5.07 -12.40
CA VAL A 67 32.00 5.44 -13.15
C VAL A 67 30.89 4.43 -12.86
N VAL A 68 29.72 4.93 -12.47
CA VAL A 68 28.53 4.09 -12.22
C VAL A 68 27.76 3.93 -13.53
N LEU A 69 27.49 2.68 -13.89
CA LEU A 69 26.82 2.27 -15.11
C LEU A 69 25.45 1.68 -14.79
N LEU A 70 24.46 2.06 -15.60
CA LEU A 70 23.08 1.59 -15.55
C LEU A 70 22.79 0.75 -16.78
N ASN A 71 22.50 -0.54 -16.58
CA ASN A 71 22.00 -1.41 -17.63
C ASN A 71 20.49 -1.54 -17.50
N ILE A 72 19.77 -1.03 -18.50
CA ILE A 72 18.32 -0.86 -18.49
C ILE A 72 17.71 -1.69 -19.63
N GLY A 73 16.78 -2.58 -19.29
CA GLY A 73 16.06 -3.41 -20.27
C GLY A 73 15.25 -2.58 -21.26
N ASN A 74 15.21 -3.02 -22.52
CA ASN A 74 14.56 -2.27 -23.62
C ASN A 74 13.08 -1.95 -23.36
N SER A 75 12.36 -2.83 -22.66
CA SER A 75 10.94 -2.61 -22.34
C SER A 75 10.70 -1.45 -21.37
N LEU A 76 11.71 -0.99 -20.62
CA LEU A 76 11.60 0.22 -19.77
C LEU A 76 11.95 1.49 -20.55
N LEU A 77 12.70 1.37 -21.64
CA LEU A 77 13.12 2.49 -22.49
C LEU A 77 12.05 2.87 -23.51
N ASN A 78 11.20 1.91 -23.89
CA ASN A 78 10.18 2.06 -24.92
C ASN A 78 8.77 2.12 -24.31
N PRO A 79 8.14 3.31 -24.24
CA PRO A 79 6.80 3.48 -23.68
C PRO A 79 5.71 2.64 -24.37
N GLU A 80 5.85 2.38 -25.67
CA GLU A 80 4.87 1.62 -26.45
C GLU A 80 5.00 0.10 -26.24
N GLU A 81 6.17 -0.35 -25.76
CA GLU A 81 6.45 -1.75 -25.45
C GLU A 81 6.36 -2.03 -23.94
N ASP A 82 6.18 -0.98 -23.12
CA ASP A 82 6.09 -1.10 -21.67
C ASP A 82 4.73 -1.69 -21.26
N ASP A 83 4.77 -2.98 -20.91
CA ASP A 83 3.64 -3.73 -20.37
C ASP A 83 3.41 -3.48 -18.87
N LEU A 84 4.33 -2.78 -18.19
CA LEU A 84 4.30 -2.58 -16.74
C LEU A 84 3.52 -1.33 -16.34
N GLY A 85 3.42 -0.33 -17.22
CA GLY A 85 2.77 0.94 -16.91
C GLY A 85 3.58 1.79 -15.93
N ILE A 86 4.91 1.68 -15.96
CA ILE A 86 5.83 2.43 -15.10
C ILE A 86 6.73 3.32 -15.97
N ALA A 87 6.87 4.59 -15.60
CA ALA A 87 7.77 5.52 -16.25
C ALA A 87 8.90 5.88 -15.29
N LEU A 88 10.14 5.64 -15.72
CA LEU A 88 11.33 6.03 -14.96
C LEU A 88 11.70 7.49 -15.26
N ASP A 89 12.23 8.17 -14.24
CA ASP A 89 12.81 9.50 -14.39
C ASP A 89 14.29 9.38 -14.83
N PHE A 90 14.49 9.21 -16.14
CA PHE A 90 15.83 9.07 -16.71
C PHE A 90 16.69 10.33 -16.56
N ASP A 91 16.08 11.52 -16.45
CA ASP A 91 16.81 12.78 -16.24
C ASP A 91 17.49 12.79 -14.87
N ARG A 92 16.89 12.14 -13.86
CA ARG A 92 17.53 11.93 -12.55
C ARG A 92 18.50 10.77 -12.54
N MET A 93 18.23 9.71 -13.30
CA MET A 93 19.05 8.50 -13.27
C MET A 93 20.35 8.62 -14.07
N LEU A 94 20.33 9.35 -15.20
CA LEU A 94 21.41 9.38 -16.18
C LEU A 94 22.14 10.73 -16.22
N GLU A 95 23.35 10.75 -16.78
CA GLU A 95 24.00 12.02 -17.10
C GLU A 95 23.13 12.89 -18.05
N PRO A 96 23.29 14.22 -18.07
CA PRO A 96 22.52 15.10 -18.94
C PRO A 96 22.60 14.68 -20.42
N GLY A 97 21.45 14.43 -21.05
CA GLY A 97 21.38 13.91 -22.43
C GLY A 97 21.79 12.44 -22.54
N GLY A 98 21.79 11.69 -21.44
CA GLY A 98 22.23 10.30 -21.37
C GLY A 98 21.39 9.36 -22.22
N LEU A 99 20.07 9.59 -22.33
CA LEU A 99 19.20 8.81 -23.21
C LEU A 99 19.64 8.85 -24.68
N ASP A 100 20.19 9.97 -25.15
CA ASP A 100 20.67 10.13 -26.53
C ASP A 100 22.11 9.59 -26.72
N ASN A 101 22.81 9.28 -25.62
CA ASN A 101 24.22 8.87 -25.62
C ASN A 101 24.42 7.54 -24.87
N PRO A 102 23.90 6.42 -25.40
CA PRO A 102 24.13 5.11 -24.81
C PRO A 102 25.61 4.73 -24.89
N LEU A 103 26.15 4.19 -23.80
CA LEU A 103 27.50 3.66 -23.75
C LEU A 103 27.62 2.34 -24.54
N LEU A 104 26.59 1.49 -24.43
CA LEU A 104 26.55 0.19 -25.11
C LEU A 104 25.12 -0.24 -25.43
N LEU A 105 24.89 -0.62 -26.67
CA LEU A 105 23.63 -1.22 -27.13
C LEU A 105 23.72 -2.75 -27.06
N GLN A 106 22.76 -3.40 -26.42
CA GLN A 106 22.62 -4.86 -26.36
C GLN A 106 21.28 -5.28 -26.98
N SER A 107 21.12 -6.58 -27.24
CA SER A 107 19.90 -7.10 -27.88
C SER A 107 18.63 -6.93 -27.03
N THR A 108 18.77 -6.90 -25.70
CA THR A 108 17.64 -6.83 -24.75
C THR A 108 17.72 -5.65 -23.79
N SER A 109 18.79 -4.85 -23.87
CA SER A 109 19.05 -3.77 -22.93
C SER A 109 20.05 -2.76 -23.48
N VAL A 110 20.19 -1.63 -22.78
CA VAL A 110 21.13 -0.57 -23.09
C VAL A 110 21.87 -0.15 -21.83
N VAL A 111 23.17 0.10 -21.97
CA VAL A 111 24.02 0.59 -20.88
C VAL A 111 24.21 2.09 -21.02
N TYR A 112 24.00 2.81 -19.91
CA TYR A 112 24.17 4.26 -19.78
C TYR A 112 25.12 4.59 -18.63
N ILE A 113 25.60 5.82 -18.63
CA ILE A 113 26.33 6.40 -17.48
C ILE A 113 25.29 7.02 -16.54
N ALA A 114 25.40 6.69 -15.26
CA ALA A 114 24.52 7.22 -14.22
C ALA A 114 24.85 8.68 -13.92
N SER A 115 23.84 9.45 -13.52
CA SER A 115 24.03 10.80 -12.98
C SER A 115 24.91 10.75 -11.73
N GLN A 116 25.55 11.87 -11.40
CA GLN A 116 26.35 11.96 -10.18
C GLN A 116 25.49 11.68 -8.93
N GLU A 117 24.27 12.19 -8.89
CA GLU A 117 23.32 11.98 -7.80
C GLU A 117 22.97 10.49 -7.64
N PHE A 118 22.63 9.82 -8.74
CA PHE A 118 22.31 8.39 -8.73
C PHE A 118 23.53 7.54 -8.34
N ALA A 119 24.72 7.92 -8.81
CA ALA A 119 25.97 7.24 -8.45
C ALA A 119 26.28 7.36 -6.94
N GLU A 120 26.02 8.50 -6.32
CA GLU A 120 26.19 8.68 -4.87
C GLU A 120 25.19 7.84 -4.07
N LEU A 121 23.94 7.73 -4.52
CA LEU A 121 22.95 6.83 -3.92
C LEU A 121 23.39 5.37 -4.03
N TYR A 122 23.87 4.95 -5.20
CA TYR A 122 24.43 3.62 -5.41
C TYR A 122 25.55 3.31 -4.41
N ARG A 123 26.54 4.20 -4.28
CA ARG A 123 27.67 3.98 -3.38
C ARG A 123 27.23 3.89 -1.92
N LYS A 124 26.31 4.74 -1.47
CA LYS A 124 25.72 4.64 -0.12
C LYS A 124 25.02 3.30 0.10
N ALA A 125 24.27 2.82 -0.90
CA ALA A 125 23.59 1.52 -0.83
C ALA A 125 24.59 0.34 -0.77
N VAL A 126 25.72 0.43 -1.49
CA VAL A 126 26.82 -0.56 -1.41
C VAL A 126 27.51 -0.51 -0.04
N GLU A 127 27.83 0.67 0.48
CA GLU A 127 28.52 0.83 1.77
C GLU A 127 27.69 0.31 2.96
N SER A 128 26.37 0.45 2.89
CA SER A 128 25.44 -0.07 3.89
C SER A 128 25.26 -1.60 3.83
N ALA A 129 25.80 -2.26 2.81
CA ALA A 129 25.61 -3.68 2.56
C ALA A 129 26.63 -4.54 3.31
N GLU A 130 26.17 -5.62 3.95
CA GLU A 130 27.08 -6.66 4.41
C GLU A 130 27.79 -7.32 3.20
N PRO A 131 29.12 -7.56 3.27
CA PRO A 131 29.86 -8.17 2.19
C PRO A 131 29.39 -9.62 1.98
N GLU A 132 28.83 -9.91 0.81
CA GLU A 132 28.40 -11.25 0.42
C GLU A 132 29.22 -11.79 -0.76
N ALA A 133 29.31 -13.12 -0.84
CA ALA A 133 30.01 -13.82 -1.91
C ALA A 133 29.44 -13.45 -3.29
N ALA A 134 30.33 -13.19 -4.24
CA ALA A 134 29.99 -12.76 -5.59
C ALA A 134 28.88 -13.63 -6.21
N PRO A 135 27.84 -13.03 -6.81
CA PRO A 135 26.80 -13.80 -7.48
C PRO A 135 27.39 -14.61 -8.63
N ALA A 136 26.86 -15.82 -8.84
CA ALA A 136 27.22 -16.65 -9.98
C ALA A 136 26.94 -15.86 -11.27
N ALA A 137 27.99 -15.67 -12.07
CA ALA A 137 27.98 -14.86 -13.27
C ALA A 137 26.85 -15.28 -14.23
N SER A 138 25.96 -14.33 -14.55
CA SER A 138 25.11 -14.42 -15.75
C SER A 138 26.01 -14.13 -16.95
N THR A 139 26.36 -15.19 -17.69
CA THR A 139 27.33 -15.17 -18.79
C THR A 139 26.67 -14.68 -20.08
N SER A 140 26.75 -13.37 -20.33
CA SER A 140 26.64 -12.81 -21.69
C SER A 140 28.04 -12.63 -22.26
N GLN A 141 28.25 -13.01 -23.52
CA GLN A 141 29.53 -12.85 -24.25
C GLN A 141 30.02 -11.40 -24.23
N VAL A 142 29.09 -10.44 -24.22
CA VAL A 142 29.36 -8.99 -24.16
C VAL A 142 29.94 -8.56 -22.81
N LEU A 143 29.53 -9.23 -21.71
CA LEU A 143 30.09 -8.97 -20.37
C LEU A 143 31.53 -9.49 -20.26
N ALA A 144 31.84 -10.61 -20.93
CA ALA A 144 33.18 -11.18 -20.98
C ALA A 144 34.17 -10.30 -21.79
N ASP A 145 33.71 -9.65 -22.85
CA ASP A 145 34.53 -8.70 -23.63
C ASP A 145 34.82 -7.41 -22.85
N MET A 146 33.92 -7.00 -21.95
CA MET A 146 34.10 -5.86 -21.03
C MET A 146 34.99 -6.21 -19.82
N ASP A 147 34.94 -7.46 -19.34
CA ASP A 147 35.90 -8.00 -18.36
C ASP A 147 37.33 -7.95 -18.89
N ALA A 148 37.53 -8.24 -20.19
CA ALA A 148 38.81 -8.13 -20.86
C ALA A 148 39.33 -6.68 -20.95
N GLN A 149 38.44 -5.68 -20.86
CA GLN A 149 38.78 -4.25 -20.74
C GLN A 149 39.00 -3.81 -19.29
N GLY A 150 38.88 -4.73 -18.32
CA GLY A 150 39.14 -4.47 -16.93
C GLY A 150 38.05 -3.64 -16.26
N ILE A 151 36.78 -3.93 -16.51
CA ILE A 151 35.65 -3.36 -15.76
C ILE A 151 35.28 -4.36 -14.65
N ALA A 152 35.36 -3.98 -13.37
CA ALA A 152 35.09 -4.89 -12.26
C ALA A 152 33.60 -4.87 -11.91
N TRP A 153 32.86 -5.90 -12.32
CA TRP A 153 31.42 -5.95 -12.09
C TRP A 153 31.05 -6.29 -10.65
N GLN A 154 30.22 -5.45 -10.00
CA GLN A 154 29.48 -5.80 -8.79
C GLN A 154 27.98 -5.64 -9.03
N THR A 155 27.20 -6.68 -8.75
CA THR A 155 25.74 -6.68 -8.90
C THR A 155 25.09 -6.49 -7.54
N LEU A 156 24.16 -5.54 -7.42
CA LEU A 156 23.37 -5.31 -6.22
C LEU A 156 22.22 -6.33 -6.07
N ARG A 157 21.82 -6.60 -4.82
CA ARG A 157 20.60 -7.37 -4.48
C ARG A 157 19.33 -6.57 -4.77
N GLU A 158 18.21 -7.27 -4.95
CA GLU A 158 16.88 -6.67 -5.19
C GLU A 158 16.49 -5.64 -4.13
N GLN A 159 16.71 -5.94 -2.84
CA GLN A 159 16.49 -4.99 -1.74
C GLN A 159 17.32 -3.71 -1.86
N GLN A 160 18.53 -3.80 -2.42
CA GLN A 160 19.38 -2.63 -2.60
C GLN A 160 18.95 -1.83 -3.82
N LEU A 161 18.53 -2.50 -4.90
CA LEU A 161 17.93 -1.85 -6.06
C LEU A 161 16.64 -1.12 -5.70
N SER A 162 15.81 -1.66 -4.80
CA SER A 162 14.60 -0.98 -4.34
C SER A 162 14.86 0.31 -3.56
N HIS A 163 16.07 0.49 -3.00
CA HIS A 163 16.47 1.75 -2.38
C HIS A 163 17.00 2.78 -3.39
N LEU A 164 17.36 2.35 -4.60
CA LEU A 164 17.83 3.24 -5.67
C LEU A 164 16.68 3.84 -6.48
N LEU A 165 15.56 3.15 -6.59
CA LEU A 165 14.32 3.69 -7.15
C LEU A 165 13.40 4.16 -6.03
N SER A 166 13.80 5.22 -5.32
CA SER A 166 12.88 5.90 -4.40
C SER A 166 11.69 6.54 -5.14
N GLU A 167 10.72 7.05 -4.38
CA GLU A 167 9.48 7.63 -4.92
C GLU A 167 9.65 8.67 -6.04
N ASP A 168 10.79 9.36 -6.09
CA ASP A 168 11.09 10.41 -7.08
C ASP A 168 11.63 9.87 -8.41
N TYR A 169 12.00 8.58 -8.49
CA TYR A 169 12.63 7.99 -9.67
C TYR A 169 11.64 7.34 -10.63
N PHE A 170 10.37 7.28 -10.27
CA PHE A 170 9.36 6.67 -11.12
C PHE A 170 7.96 7.20 -10.87
N SER A 171 7.10 7.00 -11.87
CA SER A 171 5.67 7.25 -11.78
C SER A 171 4.91 6.12 -12.47
N PHE A 172 3.63 5.96 -12.13
CA PHE A 172 2.76 5.02 -12.84
C PHE A 172 1.95 5.75 -13.91
N ARG A 173 1.92 5.16 -15.10
CA ARG A 173 1.15 5.68 -16.24
C ARG A 173 -0.31 5.29 -16.08
N LYS A 174 -1.13 6.27 -15.69
CA LYS A 174 -2.59 6.17 -15.66
C LYS A 174 -3.19 7.41 -16.29
N THR A 175 -4.18 7.23 -17.15
CA THR A 175 -4.94 8.33 -17.73
C THR A 175 -6.17 8.63 -16.88
N ASP A 176 -6.70 9.85 -17.00
CA ASP A 176 -7.98 10.20 -16.38
C ASP A 176 -9.11 9.25 -16.82
N ALA A 177 -9.05 8.76 -18.08
CA ALA A 177 -10.00 7.79 -18.62
C ALA A 177 -9.94 6.45 -17.87
N ASP A 178 -8.75 5.98 -17.49
CA ASP A 178 -8.56 4.74 -16.73
C ASP A 178 -9.15 4.84 -15.32
N LEU A 179 -9.16 6.04 -14.75
CA LEU A 179 -9.56 6.30 -13.35
C LEU A 179 -10.99 6.84 -13.21
N GLN A 180 -11.80 6.82 -14.27
CA GLN A 180 -13.18 7.30 -14.24
C GLN A 180 -14.12 6.39 -13.44
N GLY A 181 -15.15 7.02 -12.87
CA GLY A 181 -16.23 6.33 -12.17
C GLY A 181 -15.95 6.02 -10.70
N GLU A 182 -16.99 5.55 -10.02
CA GLU A 182 -16.94 5.25 -8.58
C GLU A 182 -16.24 3.90 -8.28
N ALA A 183 -16.22 2.98 -9.25
CA ALA A 183 -15.51 1.71 -9.10
C ALA A 183 -14.00 1.92 -8.90
N ASN A 184 -13.42 2.91 -9.58
CA ASN A 184 -11.97 3.21 -9.56
C ASN A 184 -11.61 4.31 -8.58
N ARG A 185 -12.55 4.74 -7.73
CA ARG A 185 -12.33 5.84 -6.78
C ARG A 185 -11.17 5.57 -5.82
N LEU A 186 -11.05 4.33 -5.33
CA LEU A 186 -9.96 3.93 -4.45
C LEU A 186 -8.61 4.05 -5.15
N GLU A 187 -8.51 3.52 -6.36
CA GLU A 187 -7.30 3.59 -7.17
C GLU A 187 -6.94 5.03 -7.51
N ARG A 188 -7.92 5.87 -7.86
CA ARG A 188 -7.74 7.30 -8.12
C ARG A 188 -7.15 8.06 -6.92
N VAL A 189 -7.52 7.67 -5.70
CA VAL A 189 -6.93 8.23 -4.47
C VAL A 189 -5.48 7.78 -4.30
N LEU A 190 -5.17 6.52 -4.61
CA LEU A 190 -3.85 5.94 -4.33
C LEU A 190 -2.81 6.24 -5.42
N VAL A 191 -3.20 6.33 -6.69
CA VAL A 191 -2.27 6.49 -7.84
C VAL A 191 -1.25 7.61 -7.66
N PRO A 192 -1.63 8.84 -7.27
CA PRO A 192 -0.67 9.93 -7.06
C PRO A 192 0.37 9.64 -5.96
N HIS A 193 0.07 8.70 -5.07
CA HIS A 193 0.91 8.34 -3.93
C HIS A 193 1.56 6.97 -4.07
N LEU A 194 1.36 6.25 -5.19
CA LEU A 194 1.89 4.89 -5.34
C LEU A 194 3.41 4.80 -5.21
N PRO A 195 4.22 5.73 -5.77
CA PRO A 195 5.67 5.68 -5.55
C PRO A 195 6.04 5.77 -4.06
N PHE A 196 5.41 6.68 -3.32
CA PHE A 196 5.56 6.77 -1.86
C PHE A 196 5.10 5.50 -1.15
N ILE A 197 3.89 4.99 -1.46
CA ILE A 197 3.30 3.81 -0.82
C ILE A 197 4.21 2.59 -0.97
N ILE A 198 4.79 2.39 -2.14
CA ILE A 198 5.60 1.19 -2.46
C ILE A 198 7.00 1.28 -1.85
N THR A 199 7.57 2.49 -1.78
CA THR A 199 8.95 2.72 -1.30
C THR A 199 9.03 3.12 0.17
N ALA A 200 7.88 3.34 0.82
CA ALA A 200 7.80 3.71 2.23
C ALA A 200 8.48 2.66 3.14
N PRO A 201 9.00 3.08 4.30
CA PRO A 201 9.59 2.16 5.29
C PRO A 201 8.56 1.24 5.97
N HIS A 202 7.27 1.53 5.81
CA HIS A 202 6.16 0.76 6.37
C HIS A 202 5.44 -0.05 5.29
N ASP A 203 4.71 -1.10 5.68
CA ASP A 203 4.01 -1.95 4.72
C ASP A 203 3.06 -1.14 3.80
N PRO A 204 3.02 -1.42 2.48
CA PRO A 204 2.23 -0.67 1.51
C PRO A 204 0.74 -0.56 1.87
N GLU A 205 0.12 -1.64 2.36
CA GLU A 205 -1.29 -1.64 2.77
C GLU A 205 -1.55 -0.71 3.96
N PHE A 206 -0.60 -0.59 4.90
CA PHE A 206 -0.71 0.34 6.01
C PHE A 206 -0.62 1.78 5.52
N THR A 207 0.40 2.09 4.71
CA THR A 207 0.60 3.42 4.14
C THR A 207 -0.61 3.84 3.29
N ALA A 208 -1.13 2.94 2.46
CA ALA A 208 -2.34 3.16 1.68
C ALA A 208 -3.58 3.40 2.57
N ALA A 209 -3.75 2.63 3.64
CA ALA A 209 -4.87 2.83 4.58
C ALA A 209 -4.83 4.23 5.23
N LEU A 210 -3.64 4.74 5.56
CA LEU A 210 -3.47 6.10 6.07
C LEU A 210 -3.87 7.17 5.04
N ILE A 211 -3.48 7.01 3.77
CA ILE A 211 -3.84 7.94 2.69
C ILE A 211 -5.36 7.94 2.46
N ILE A 212 -5.98 6.76 2.43
CA ILE A 212 -7.43 6.62 2.28
C ILE A 212 -8.18 7.27 3.44
N MET A 213 -7.71 7.05 4.68
CA MET A 213 -8.29 7.67 5.87
C MET A 213 -8.34 9.19 5.73
N GLN A 214 -7.24 9.81 5.30
CA GLN A 214 -7.15 11.26 5.10
C GLN A 214 -8.10 11.73 3.99
N SER A 215 -8.03 11.10 2.82
CA SER A 215 -8.87 11.46 1.66
C SER A 215 -10.38 11.34 1.95
N GLU A 216 -10.78 10.30 2.66
CA GLU A 216 -12.19 10.08 3.02
C GLU A 216 -12.66 11.02 4.12
N PHE A 217 -11.79 11.43 5.05
CA PHE A 217 -12.12 12.46 6.02
C PHE A 217 -12.42 13.79 5.32
N ASP A 218 -11.53 14.25 4.45
CA ASP A 218 -11.70 15.51 3.71
C ASP A 218 -12.98 15.48 2.86
N ARG A 219 -13.23 14.36 2.16
CA ARG A 219 -14.47 14.18 1.40
C ARG A 219 -15.70 14.18 2.32
N GLY A 220 -15.61 13.52 3.47
CA GLY A 220 -16.66 13.47 4.47
C GLY A 220 -17.01 14.86 4.98
N VAL A 221 -16.01 15.66 5.36
CA VAL A 221 -16.16 17.05 5.77
C VAL A 221 -16.79 17.87 4.66
N HIS A 222 -16.27 17.77 3.43
CA HIS A 222 -16.83 18.50 2.28
C HIS A 222 -18.31 18.15 2.06
N SER A 223 -18.67 16.87 2.13
CA SER A 223 -20.05 16.40 1.96
C SER A 223 -20.97 16.91 3.07
N ILE A 224 -20.48 16.96 4.32
CA ILE A 224 -21.22 17.50 5.46
C ILE A 224 -21.48 18.99 5.29
N VAL A 225 -20.46 19.77 4.93
CA VAL A 225 -20.54 21.23 4.82
C VAL A 225 -21.41 21.68 3.65
N THR A 226 -21.36 20.95 2.53
CA THR A 226 -22.07 21.34 1.30
C THR A 226 -23.52 20.86 1.23
N SER A 227 -23.86 19.77 1.92
CA SER A 227 -25.20 19.17 1.84
C SER A 227 -26.21 19.84 2.78
N ASP A 228 -27.36 20.22 2.22
CA ASP A 228 -28.49 20.80 2.95
C ASP A 228 -28.99 19.89 4.09
N ALA A 229 -28.82 18.57 3.95
CA ALA A 229 -29.32 17.59 4.92
C ALA A 229 -28.67 17.73 6.31
N TYR A 230 -27.45 18.26 6.37
CA TYR A 230 -26.65 18.39 7.60
C TYR A 230 -26.67 19.80 8.19
N ARG A 231 -27.31 20.79 7.56
CA ARG A 231 -27.37 22.17 8.07
C ARG A 231 -28.04 22.24 9.43
N ASN A 232 -27.52 23.12 10.29
CA ASN A 232 -28.05 23.42 11.63
C ASN A 232 -28.22 22.18 12.54
N ARG A 233 -27.36 21.15 12.35
CA ARG A 233 -27.33 19.96 13.19
C ARG A 233 -26.03 19.86 13.98
N ASN A 234 -26.13 19.35 15.21
CA ASN A 234 -24.99 18.87 15.98
C ASN A 234 -24.46 17.56 15.39
N LEU A 235 -23.27 17.61 14.80
CA LEU A 235 -22.63 16.52 14.07
C LEU A 235 -21.17 16.43 14.48
N VAL A 236 -20.71 15.20 14.74
CA VAL A 236 -19.28 14.89 14.85
C VAL A 236 -18.95 13.80 13.84
N LEU A 237 -17.99 14.07 12.96
CA LEU A 237 -17.33 13.07 12.12
C LEU A 237 -15.99 12.74 12.78
N ILE A 238 -15.75 11.48 13.11
CA ILE A 238 -14.46 11.00 13.60
C ILE A 238 -13.88 10.06 12.54
N SER A 239 -12.67 10.32 12.10
CA SER A 239 -11.90 9.41 11.26
C SER A 239 -10.70 8.84 12.02
N GLY A 240 -10.41 7.58 11.73
CA GLY A 240 -9.28 6.86 12.32
C GLY A 240 -9.00 5.58 11.54
N LEU A 241 -8.13 4.73 12.07
CA LEU A 241 -7.74 3.47 11.46
C LEU A 241 -8.18 2.32 12.35
N ASN A 242 -8.91 1.35 11.79
CA ASN A 242 -9.13 0.07 12.44
C ASN A 242 -7.93 -0.85 12.17
N VAL A 243 -7.32 -1.36 13.24
CA VAL A 243 -6.24 -2.33 13.19
C VAL A 243 -6.78 -3.66 13.68
N ASP A 244 -6.97 -4.59 12.75
CA ASP A 244 -7.42 -5.95 13.03
C ASP A 244 -6.18 -6.79 13.41
N ILE A 245 -6.01 -7.05 14.70
CA ILE A 245 -4.89 -7.83 15.23
C ILE A 245 -5.16 -9.31 14.96
N ALA A 246 -4.26 -9.93 14.18
CA ALA A 246 -4.31 -11.34 13.91
C ALA A 246 -4.16 -12.14 15.23
N PRO A 247 -4.99 -13.17 15.46
CA PRO A 247 -4.83 -14.04 16.62
C PRO A 247 -3.46 -14.74 16.58
N PRO A 248 -2.77 -14.94 17.73
CA PRO A 248 -1.45 -15.58 17.80
C PRO A 248 -1.44 -17.00 17.21
N ALA A 249 -0.31 -17.46 16.68
CA ALA A 249 -0.27 -18.74 15.95
C ALA A 249 -0.52 -19.96 16.86
N ASP A 250 -0.19 -19.82 18.13
CA ASP A 250 -0.35 -20.81 19.19
C ASP A 250 -1.73 -20.76 19.89
N ASP A 251 -2.52 -19.71 19.65
CA ASP A 251 -3.88 -19.56 20.20
C ASP A 251 -4.88 -19.08 19.13
N MET A 252 -5.31 -20.02 18.29
CA MET A 252 -6.36 -19.79 17.28
C MET A 252 -7.77 -19.68 17.85
N GLU A 253 -7.93 -19.88 19.16
CA GLU A 253 -9.20 -19.70 19.85
C GLU A 253 -9.35 -18.29 20.41
N ALA A 254 -8.26 -17.51 20.48
CA ALA A 254 -8.27 -16.12 20.88
C ALA A 254 -9.34 -15.31 20.13
N PHE A 255 -10.06 -14.48 20.88
CA PHE A 255 -11.08 -13.61 20.32
C PHE A 255 -10.41 -12.55 19.42
N PRO A 256 -10.94 -12.28 18.21
CA PRO A 256 -10.36 -11.29 17.31
C PRO A 256 -10.33 -9.92 18.01
N GLN A 257 -9.17 -9.28 17.98
CA GLN A 257 -9.00 -7.95 18.55
C GLN A 257 -8.94 -6.92 17.43
N THR A 258 -9.76 -5.88 17.54
CA THR A 258 -9.67 -4.70 16.67
C THR A 258 -9.39 -3.49 17.53
N MET A 259 -8.35 -2.72 17.18
CA MET A 259 -8.06 -1.43 17.80
C MET A 259 -8.49 -0.31 16.86
N PHE A 260 -9.21 0.68 17.37
CA PHE A 260 -9.47 1.92 16.64
C PHE A 260 -8.44 2.98 17.05
N LEU A 261 -7.65 3.44 16.08
CA LEU A 261 -6.68 4.51 16.25
C LEU A 261 -7.31 5.82 15.73
N PRO A 262 -7.79 6.73 16.61
CA PRO A 262 -8.37 7.98 16.16
C PRO A 262 -7.30 8.86 15.49
N TRP A 263 -7.66 9.52 14.40
CA TRP A 263 -6.77 10.44 13.68
C TRP A 263 -7.27 11.89 13.71
N ALA A 264 -8.50 12.16 13.27
CA ALA A 264 -9.03 13.51 13.24
C ALA A 264 -10.55 13.51 13.45
N ALA A 265 -11.07 14.64 13.94
CA ALA A 265 -12.51 14.84 14.04
C ALA A 265 -12.94 16.19 13.48
N PHE A 266 -14.07 16.22 12.79
CA PHE A 266 -14.77 17.44 12.40
C PHE A 266 -16.04 17.57 13.23
N VAL A 267 -16.21 18.74 13.85
CA VAL A 267 -17.36 19.07 14.68
C VAL A 267 -18.11 20.21 14.04
N GLN A 268 -19.41 20.02 13.86
CA GLN A 268 -20.36 21.07 13.49
C GLN A 268 -21.45 21.14 14.56
N LEU A 269 -21.80 22.35 14.99
CA LEU A 269 -22.91 22.58 15.90
C LEU A 269 -24.10 23.23 15.18
N ALA A 270 -25.26 23.15 15.81
CA ALA A 270 -26.51 23.68 15.27
C ALA A 270 -26.51 25.21 15.11
N ASP A 271 -25.62 25.91 15.82
CA ASP A 271 -25.41 27.36 15.69
C ASP A 271 -24.56 27.75 14.46
N GLY A 272 -24.12 26.77 13.68
CA GLY A 272 -23.27 26.96 12.51
C GLY A 272 -21.77 26.97 12.80
N SER A 273 -21.34 26.86 14.07
CA SER A 273 -19.92 26.76 14.40
C SER A 273 -19.33 25.44 13.92
N GLN A 274 -18.11 25.51 13.39
CA GLN A 274 -17.38 24.39 12.81
C GLN A 274 -15.94 24.40 13.28
N ARG A 275 -15.36 23.22 13.55
CA ARG A 275 -13.94 23.07 13.85
C ARG A 275 -13.42 21.68 13.50
N VAL A 276 -12.14 21.62 13.14
CA VAL A 276 -11.36 20.39 13.03
C VAL A 276 -10.57 20.21 14.33
N ILE A 277 -10.47 18.96 14.80
CA ILE A 277 -9.70 18.54 15.96
C ILE A 277 -8.68 17.51 15.47
N GLU A 278 -7.42 17.90 15.49
CA GLU A 278 -6.28 17.05 15.12
C GLU A 278 -6.02 15.96 16.17
N GLN A 279 -5.22 14.96 15.79
CA GLN A 279 -5.02 13.71 16.53
C GLN A 279 -4.70 13.91 18.01
N ASP A 280 -3.68 14.71 18.35
CA ASP A 280 -3.24 14.88 19.73
C ASP A 280 -4.35 15.46 20.62
N ALA A 281 -5.06 16.46 20.10
CA ALA A 281 -6.17 17.09 20.80
C ALA A 281 -7.35 16.11 20.92
N LEU A 282 -7.66 15.36 19.87
CA LEU A 282 -8.73 14.36 19.86
C LEU A 282 -8.45 13.25 20.88
N VAL A 283 -7.25 12.66 20.85
CA VAL A 283 -6.80 11.63 21.80
C VAL A 283 -6.86 12.15 23.23
N THR A 284 -6.36 13.36 23.47
CA THR A 284 -6.46 14.00 24.79
C THR A 284 -7.91 14.19 25.25
N MET A 285 -8.80 14.59 24.34
CA MET A 285 -10.22 14.76 24.64
C MET A 285 -10.91 13.42 24.94
N LEU A 286 -10.60 12.38 24.18
CA LEU A 286 -11.14 11.02 24.36
C LEU A 286 -10.66 10.39 25.66
N HIS A 287 -9.37 10.53 26.02
CA HIS A 287 -8.84 10.03 27.29
C HIS A 287 -9.43 10.70 28.53
N LYS A 288 -9.97 11.91 28.40
CA LYS A 288 -10.68 12.61 29.48
C LYS A 288 -12.12 12.13 29.65
N GLN A 289 -12.68 11.39 28.69
CA GLN A 289 -14.04 10.87 28.81
C GLN A 289 -14.08 9.68 29.77
N SER A 290 -15.22 9.51 30.44
CA SER A 290 -15.51 8.32 31.23
C SER A 290 -15.57 7.09 30.31
N THR A 291 -15.04 5.95 30.79
CA THR A 291 -15.26 4.65 30.16
C THR A 291 -16.65 4.09 30.47
N ASP A 292 -17.34 4.64 31.47
CA ASP A 292 -18.74 4.36 31.76
C ASP A 292 -19.64 5.28 30.92
N ASN A 293 -20.45 4.66 30.06
CA ASN A 293 -21.46 5.33 29.25
C ASN A 293 -22.84 4.78 29.65
N GLN A 294 -23.61 5.59 30.38
CA GLN A 294 -24.95 5.21 30.86
C GLN A 294 -25.95 5.00 29.73
N ASP A 295 -25.70 5.58 28.55
CA ASP A 295 -26.49 5.38 27.35
C ASP A 295 -25.95 4.22 26.48
N ALA A 296 -24.95 3.46 26.96
CA ALA A 296 -24.42 2.31 26.23
C ALA A 296 -25.50 1.25 26.05
N VAL A 297 -25.82 0.95 24.81
CA VAL A 297 -26.70 -0.16 24.46
C VAL A 297 -25.88 -1.44 24.42
N ASN A 298 -26.17 -2.39 25.30
CA ASN A 298 -25.58 -3.72 25.23
C ASN A 298 -26.23 -4.49 24.07
N LEU A 299 -25.53 -4.55 22.94
CA LEU A 299 -26.02 -5.21 21.72
C LEU A 299 -26.20 -6.72 21.92
N GLU A 300 -25.37 -7.39 22.74
CA GLU A 300 -25.50 -8.82 23.02
C GLU A 300 -26.81 -9.15 23.75
N ARG A 301 -27.17 -8.38 24.78
CA ARG A 301 -28.50 -8.49 25.42
C ARG A 301 -29.64 -8.14 24.48
N GLY A 302 -29.42 -7.16 23.59
CA GLY A 302 -30.35 -6.85 22.51
C GLY A 302 -30.56 -8.03 21.56
N PHE A 303 -29.49 -8.76 21.24
CA PHE A 303 -29.51 -9.96 20.42
C PHE A 303 -30.15 -11.15 21.13
N GLU A 304 -29.90 -11.36 22.43
CA GLU A 304 -30.61 -12.38 23.23
C GLU A 304 -32.13 -12.15 23.21
N ALA A 305 -32.58 -10.89 23.32
CA ALA A 305 -33.99 -10.54 23.23
C ALA A 305 -34.57 -10.68 21.80
N LEU A 306 -33.78 -10.38 20.76
CA LEU A 306 -34.20 -10.45 19.35
C LEU A 306 -34.18 -11.87 18.78
N PHE A 307 -33.24 -12.71 19.23
CA PHE A 307 -33.01 -14.08 18.75
C PHE A 307 -33.56 -15.16 19.69
N GLY A 308 -33.82 -14.86 20.97
CA GLY A 308 -34.44 -15.80 21.91
C GLY A 308 -35.93 -16.06 21.69
N GLN A 309 -36.61 -15.30 20.81
CA GLN A 309 -38.07 -15.37 20.62
C GLN A 309 -38.55 -15.99 19.30
N PHE A 310 -37.67 -16.36 18.36
CA PHE A 310 -38.11 -16.90 17.08
C PHE A 310 -37.20 -18.02 16.56
N GLU A 311 -37.76 -19.21 16.41
CA GLU A 311 -37.23 -20.22 15.49
C GLU A 311 -37.29 -19.62 14.07
N LYS A 312 -36.14 -19.38 13.43
CA LYS A 312 -36.09 -18.73 12.12
C LYS A 312 -35.52 -19.64 11.05
N ARG A 313 -36.22 -19.62 9.91
CA ARG A 313 -35.82 -20.19 8.62
C ARG A 313 -35.06 -19.09 7.89
N ILE A 314 -33.76 -19.26 7.65
CA ILE A 314 -32.98 -18.32 6.85
C ILE A 314 -32.97 -18.84 5.42
N LEU A 315 -33.54 -18.06 4.51
CA LEU A 315 -33.56 -18.33 3.08
C LEU A 315 -32.44 -17.55 2.41
N PHE A 316 -31.41 -18.26 1.95
CA PHE A 316 -30.35 -17.71 1.14
C PHE A 316 -30.74 -17.82 -0.33
N HIS A 317 -30.69 -16.69 -1.04
CA HIS A 317 -30.84 -16.69 -2.48
C HIS A 317 -29.45 -16.67 -3.12
N ASN A 318 -29.04 -17.78 -3.72
CA ASN A 318 -27.79 -17.83 -4.45
C ASN A 318 -27.99 -17.17 -5.83
N THR A 319 -27.40 -15.99 -6.01
CA THR A 319 -27.57 -15.18 -7.22
C THR A 319 -26.89 -15.77 -8.45
N ARG A 320 -26.03 -16.79 -8.29
CA ARG A 320 -25.27 -17.38 -9.38
C ARG A 320 -26.03 -18.47 -10.14
N ASP A 321 -26.91 -19.20 -9.45
CA ASP A 321 -27.68 -20.33 -9.97
C ASP A 321 -29.20 -20.21 -9.68
N ASN A 322 -29.63 -19.07 -9.13
CA ASN A 322 -31.03 -18.70 -8.89
C ASN A 322 -31.80 -19.73 -8.03
N LYS A 323 -31.09 -20.36 -7.09
CA LYS A 323 -31.64 -21.34 -6.16
C LYS A 323 -31.75 -20.77 -4.75
N LEU A 324 -32.83 -21.16 -4.06
CA LEU A 324 -33.06 -20.85 -2.66
C LEU A 324 -32.54 -22.00 -1.79
N ALA A 325 -31.60 -21.69 -0.89
CA ALA A 325 -31.14 -22.59 0.14
C ALA A 325 -31.77 -22.18 1.49
N GLU A 326 -32.45 -23.10 2.15
CA GLU A 326 -33.04 -22.87 3.47
C GLU A 326 -32.14 -23.50 4.53
N VAL A 327 -31.67 -22.70 5.50
CA VAL A 327 -31.01 -23.21 6.71
C VAL A 327 -31.95 -23.00 7.89
N ARG A 328 -32.20 -24.08 8.62
CA ARG A 328 -32.90 -24.06 9.90
C ARG A 328 -31.87 -24.17 11.01
N THR A 329 -31.85 -23.21 11.91
CA THR A 329 -31.08 -23.28 13.14
C THR A 329 -32.00 -23.83 14.23
N VAL A 330 -31.57 -24.92 14.88
CA VAL A 330 -32.14 -25.42 16.14
C VAL A 330 -31.60 -24.57 17.27
#